data_AF-A0A823FR86-F1
#
_entry.id   AF-A0A823FR86-F1
#
_cell.length_a   1.000
_cell.length_b   1.000
_cell.length_c   1.000
_cell.angle_alpha   90.00
_cell.angle_beta   90.00
_cell.angle_gamma   90.00
#
_symmetry.space_group_name_H-M   'P 1'
#
loop_
_entity.id
_entity.type
_entity.pdbx_description
1 polymer ?
#
loop_
_entity_poly.entity_id
_entity_poly.type
_entity_poly.pdbx_seq_one_letter_code
_entity_poly.pdbx_strand_id
1 'polypeptide(L)'
;MLFDLSTNDKAKETLATFLRLDLEKLETLLEEYSDDEPTECIKNYIPKDAQAIAERSTIKFFHITTTIDGFASVKENGLLGLEELLSTNSSFTNFLKKNNIDYNENKQTLLIEEKEIDINQEDWNNVKQRITFDFNINGFYFIDDSNKNYSSVNKRPEFFFDLDTVLNGKYNLSDKWEKLSKSYLLEIEISWKDWGPNEVIENFNEMLEILVARAKSASCGVNEVCYVKRNKNILPQEIKTYIEIE
;
A
#
# COMPACT_ATOMS: atom_id res chain seq x y z
N MET A 1 -9.95 -17.10 -5.71
CA MET A 1 -10.97 -16.06 -5.97
C MET A 1 -10.30 -14.70 -5.82
N LEU A 2 -10.97 -13.62 -6.20
CA LEU A 2 -10.50 -12.27 -5.92
C LEU A 2 -11.19 -11.77 -4.64
N PHE A 3 -10.42 -11.28 -3.69
CA PHE A 3 -10.93 -10.49 -2.57
C PHE A 3 -10.98 -9.03 -2.99
N ASP A 4 -12.17 -8.55 -3.36
CA ASP A 4 -12.40 -7.17 -3.80
C ASP A 4 -13.29 -6.43 -2.80
N LEU A 5 -12.70 -5.45 -2.12
CA LEU A 5 -13.34 -4.64 -1.08
C LEU A 5 -13.55 -3.19 -1.55
N SER A 6 -13.29 -2.92 -2.84
CA SER A 6 -13.31 -1.56 -3.42
C SER A 6 -14.62 -0.82 -3.19
N THR A 7 -15.74 -1.53 -3.14
CA THR A 7 -17.07 -1.01 -2.81
C THR A 7 -17.77 -1.95 -1.85
N ASN A 8 -18.80 -1.47 -1.17
CA ASN A 8 -19.61 -2.30 -0.28
C ASN A 8 -20.28 -3.44 -1.04
N ASP A 9 -20.73 -3.20 -2.28
CA ASP A 9 -21.34 -4.22 -3.14
C ASP A 9 -20.32 -5.30 -3.54
N LYS A 10 -19.09 -4.90 -3.92
CA LYS A 10 -18.02 -5.86 -4.22
C LYS A 10 -17.61 -6.68 -3.00
N ALA A 11 -17.58 -6.05 -1.82
CA ALA A 11 -17.34 -6.76 -0.57
C ALA A 11 -18.45 -7.77 -0.26
N LYS A 12 -19.73 -7.40 -0.44
CA LYS A 12 -20.86 -8.33 -0.30
C LYS A 12 -20.79 -9.50 -1.28
N GLU A 13 -20.53 -9.23 -2.56
CA GLU A 13 -20.37 -10.26 -3.59
C GLU A 13 -19.21 -11.23 -3.25
N THR A 14 -18.07 -10.67 -2.82
CA THR A 14 -16.90 -11.43 -2.38
C THR A 14 -17.26 -12.31 -1.18
N LEU A 15 -17.91 -11.75 -0.16
CA LEU A 15 -18.30 -12.46 1.06
C LEU A 15 -19.32 -13.57 0.78
N ALA A 16 -20.35 -13.30 -0.02
CA ALA A 16 -21.35 -14.30 -0.41
C ALA A 16 -20.70 -15.46 -1.17
N THR A 17 -19.80 -15.15 -2.11
CA THR A 17 -19.03 -16.15 -2.85
C THR A 17 -18.16 -16.99 -1.91
N PHE A 18 -17.48 -16.36 -0.96
CA PHE A 18 -16.61 -17.02 0.01
C PHE A 18 -17.40 -17.98 0.92
N LEU A 19 -18.53 -17.52 1.46
CA LEU A 19 -19.41 -18.29 2.34
C LEU A 19 -20.30 -19.29 1.60
N ARG A 20 -20.34 -19.23 0.26
CA ARG A 20 -21.21 -20.04 -0.61
C ARG A 20 -22.70 -19.82 -0.30
N LEU A 21 -23.06 -18.55 -0.10
CA LEU A 21 -24.42 -18.10 0.15
C LEU A 21 -24.94 -17.29 -1.05
N ASP A 22 -26.25 -17.26 -1.22
CA ASP A 22 -26.87 -16.20 -2.02
C ASP A 22 -26.86 -14.86 -1.26
N LEU A 23 -27.06 -13.77 -2.00
CA LEU A 23 -27.00 -12.42 -1.44
C LEU A 23 -28.13 -12.15 -0.43
N GLU A 24 -29.34 -12.66 -0.68
CA GLU A 24 -30.49 -12.45 0.22
C GLU A 24 -30.24 -13.07 1.60
N LYS A 25 -29.69 -14.29 1.62
CA LYS A 25 -29.32 -14.96 2.86
C LYS A 25 -28.19 -14.23 3.57
N LEU A 26 -27.17 -13.77 2.84
CA LEU A 26 -26.10 -12.99 3.43
C LEU A 26 -26.63 -11.70 4.06
N GLU A 27 -27.49 -10.96 3.37
CA GLU A 27 -28.06 -9.71 3.88
C GLU A 27 -28.84 -9.92 5.18
N THR A 28 -29.61 -11.00 5.26
CA THR A 28 -30.30 -11.39 6.50
C THR A 28 -29.32 -11.62 7.65
N LEU A 29 -28.18 -12.29 7.41
CA LEU A 29 -27.16 -12.51 8.45
C LEU A 29 -26.52 -11.19 8.88
N LEU A 30 -26.25 -10.28 7.93
CA LEU A 30 -25.65 -8.98 8.21
C LEU A 30 -26.57 -8.05 9.04
N GLU A 31 -27.86 -8.36 9.21
CA GLU A 31 -28.73 -7.65 10.17
C GLU A 31 -28.31 -7.89 11.63
N GLU A 32 -27.67 -9.03 11.92
CA GLU A 32 -27.15 -9.40 13.24
C GLU A 32 -25.72 -8.90 13.48
N TYR A 33 -25.18 -8.08 12.57
CA TYR A 33 -23.82 -7.53 12.68
C TYR A 33 -23.63 -6.69 13.95
N SER A 34 -22.47 -6.85 14.58
CA SER A 34 -21.99 -6.05 15.71
C SER A 34 -20.55 -5.61 15.47
N ASP A 35 -20.23 -4.35 15.76
CA ASP A 35 -18.85 -3.84 15.68
C ASP A 35 -17.91 -4.57 16.65
N ASP A 36 -18.43 -5.04 17.80
CA ASP A 36 -17.65 -5.75 18.82
C ASP A 36 -17.27 -7.18 18.38
N GLU A 37 -18.11 -7.83 17.56
CA GLU A 37 -17.90 -9.19 17.06
C GLU A 37 -18.27 -9.29 15.57
N PRO A 38 -17.49 -8.69 14.65
CA PRO A 38 -17.89 -8.53 13.25
C PRO A 38 -18.23 -9.83 12.52
N THR A 39 -17.59 -10.94 12.89
CA THR A 39 -17.73 -12.24 12.21
C THR A 39 -18.75 -13.18 12.87
N GLU A 40 -19.31 -12.83 14.03
CA GLU A 40 -20.21 -13.69 14.79
C GLU A 40 -21.47 -14.07 13.98
N CYS A 41 -22.04 -13.09 13.26
CA CYS A 41 -23.23 -13.28 12.40
C CYS A 41 -23.04 -14.31 11.26
N ILE A 42 -21.80 -14.57 10.84
CA ILE A 42 -21.48 -15.49 9.74
C ILE A 42 -20.73 -16.74 10.18
N LYS A 43 -20.37 -16.88 11.46
CA LYS A 43 -19.40 -17.90 11.93
C LYS A 43 -19.74 -19.34 11.52
N ASN A 44 -21.03 -19.66 11.47
CA ASN A 44 -21.53 -21.00 11.15
C ASN A 44 -21.42 -21.33 9.64
N TYR A 45 -21.11 -20.33 8.81
CA TYR A 45 -21.01 -20.45 7.36
C TYR A 45 -19.57 -20.33 6.85
N ILE A 46 -18.60 -20.04 7.73
CA ILE A 46 -17.19 -19.98 7.35
C ILE A 46 -16.75 -21.38 6.86
N PRO A 47 -16.25 -21.53 5.63
CA PRO A 47 -15.83 -22.82 5.10
C PRO A 47 -14.73 -23.47 5.96
N LYS A 48 -14.79 -24.79 6.17
CA LYS A 48 -13.74 -25.53 6.89
C LYS A 48 -12.36 -25.41 6.23
N ASP A 49 -12.32 -25.18 4.92
CA ASP A 49 -11.11 -24.98 4.13
C ASP A 49 -10.74 -23.49 3.94
N ALA A 50 -11.35 -22.57 4.70
CA ALA A 50 -11.22 -21.11 4.57
C ALA A 50 -9.78 -20.63 4.31
N GLN A 51 -8.82 -21.05 5.14
CA GLN A 51 -7.40 -20.70 4.98
C GLN A 51 -6.85 -21.13 3.61
N ALA A 52 -7.15 -22.35 3.18
CA ALA A 52 -6.72 -22.88 1.88
C ALA A 52 -7.45 -22.21 0.70
N ILE A 53 -8.64 -21.64 0.92
CA ILE A 53 -9.30 -20.75 -0.06
C ILE A 53 -8.55 -19.43 -0.16
N ALA A 54 -8.21 -18.84 0.98
CA ALA A 54 -7.51 -17.56 1.05
C ALA A 54 -6.13 -17.65 0.39
N GLU A 55 -5.32 -18.66 0.73
CA GLU A 55 -3.96 -18.85 0.18
C GLU A 55 -3.89 -19.08 -1.33
N ARG A 56 -4.99 -19.51 -1.98
CA ARG A 56 -5.09 -19.66 -3.45
C ARG A 56 -5.77 -18.48 -4.14
N SER A 57 -6.05 -17.43 -3.38
CA SER A 57 -6.76 -16.24 -3.85
C SER A 57 -5.83 -15.06 -4.04
N THR A 58 -6.36 -14.02 -4.68
CA THR A 58 -5.70 -12.73 -4.83
C THR A 58 -6.47 -11.67 -4.05
N ILE A 59 -5.78 -10.58 -3.72
CA ILE A 59 -6.35 -9.43 -3.03
C ILE A 59 -6.19 -8.22 -3.94
N LYS A 60 -7.27 -7.47 -4.11
CA LYS A 60 -7.27 -6.17 -4.77
C LYS A 60 -7.13 -5.06 -3.75
N PHE A 61 -6.27 -4.10 -4.06
CA PHE A 61 -6.12 -2.87 -3.29
C PHE A 61 -5.68 -1.72 -4.21
N PHE A 62 -5.71 -0.51 -3.66
CA PHE A 62 -5.35 0.71 -4.35
C PHE A 62 -4.09 1.33 -3.76
N HIS A 63 -3.16 1.76 -4.59
CA HIS A 63 -1.96 2.47 -4.16
C HIS A 63 -1.91 3.82 -4.86
N ILE A 64 -1.43 4.85 -4.14
CA ILE A 64 -1.13 6.14 -4.75
C ILE A 64 0.36 6.33 -4.77
N THR A 65 0.85 6.70 -5.95
CA THR A 65 2.23 7.09 -6.15
C THR A 65 2.32 8.38 -6.93
N THR A 66 3.50 8.98 -6.95
CA THR A 66 3.79 10.17 -7.74
C THR A 66 5.02 9.91 -8.59
N THR A 67 5.01 10.40 -9.82
CA THR A 67 6.14 10.25 -10.76
C THR A 67 6.36 11.54 -11.54
N ILE A 68 7.59 11.77 -12.01
CA ILE A 68 7.95 12.96 -12.83
C ILE A 68 8.21 12.59 -14.30
N ASP A 69 8.04 11.32 -14.66
CA ASP A 69 8.36 10.76 -15.98
C ASP A 69 7.12 10.25 -16.73
N GLY A 70 5.93 10.73 -16.35
CA GLY A 70 4.68 10.30 -16.98
C GLY A 70 4.39 8.82 -16.76
N PHE A 71 4.70 8.30 -15.57
CA PHE A 71 4.49 6.90 -15.16
C PHE A 71 5.38 5.88 -15.90
N ALA A 72 6.39 6.33 -16.64
CA ALA A 72 7.23 5.45 -17.45
C ALA A 72 8.02 4.42 -16.60
N SER A 73 8.68 4.85 -15.52
CA SER A 73 9.46 3.96 -14.65
C SER A 73 8.61 2.90 -13.95
N VAL A 74 7.42 3.27 -13.44
CA VAL A 74 6.50 2.34 -12.78
C VAL A 74 5.90 1.36 -13.79
N LYS A 75 5.63 1.80 -15.01
CA LYS A 75 5.16 0.91 -16.09
C LYS A 75 6.19 -0.14 -16.49
N GLU A 76 7.48 0.23 -16.48
CA GLU A 76 8.58 -0.67 -16.83
C GLU A 76 8.91 -1.65 -15.70
N ASN A 77 9.04 -1.15 -14.47
CA ASN A 77 9.61 -1.91 -13.35
C ASN A 77 8.59 -2.34 -12.29
N GLY A 78 7.38 -1.76 -12.33
CA GLY A 78 6.40 -1.91 -11.27
C GLY A 78 6.67 -0.95 -10.10
N LEU A 79 6.13 -1.26 -8.92
CA LEU A 79 6.45 -0.55 -7.68
C LEU A 79 7.54 -1.31 -6.94
N LEU A 80 8.65 -0.63 -6.67
CA LEU A 80 9.79 -1.16 -5.95
C LEU A 80 9.78 -0.66 -4.51
N GLY A 81 10.28 -1.47 -3.58
CA GLY A 81 10.65 -0.98 -2.25
C GLY A 81 11.72 0.12 -2.35
N LEU A 82 11.77 1.02 -1.36
CA LEU A 82 12.60 2.23 -1.45
C LEU A 82 14.09 1.94 -1.63
N GLU A 83 14.63 0.94 -0.92
CA GLU A 83 16.04 0.53 -1.05
C GLU A 83 16.37 0.13 -2.49
N GLU A 84 15.56 -0.76 -3.09
CA GLU A 84 15.75 -1.18 -4.48
C GLU A 84 15.52 -0.03 -5.47
N LEU A 85 14.50 0.81 -5.23
CA LEU A 85 14.21 1.98 -6.06
C LEU A 85 15.41 2.92 -6.14
N LEU A 86 16.07 3.19 -5.00
CA LEU A 86 17.26 4.04 -4.92
C LEU A 86 18.45 3.48 -5.72
N SER A 87 18.53 2.16 -5.90
CA SER A 87 19.56 1.49 -6.69
C SER A 87 19.26 1.45 -8.20
N THR A 88 18.06 1.86 -8.63
CA THR A 88 17.69 1.91 -10.05
C THR A 88 18.04 3.24 -10.74
N ASN A 89 18.01 3.23 -12.07
CA ASN A 89 18.04 4.44 -12.89
C ASN A 89 16.62 4.99 -13.15
N SER A 90 15.82 5.16 -12.10
CA SER A 90 14.44 5.67 -12.18
C SER A 90 14.38 7.20 -12.21
N SER A 91 13.19 7.74 -12.48
CA SER A 91 12.95 9.19 -12.36
C SER A 91 13.16 9.70 -10.93
N PHE A 92 12.87 8.86 -9.93
CA PHE A 92 13.08 9.14 -8.52
C PHE A 92 14.57 9.32 -8.19
N THR A 93 15.40 8.34 -8.56
CA THR A 93 16.84 8.38 -8.30
C THR A 93 17.52 9.50 -9.10
N ASN A 94 17.09 9.70 -10.35
CA ASN A 94 17.62 10.79 -11.19
C ASN A 94 17.26 12.18 -10.64
N PHE A 95 16.11 12.33 -9.98
CA PHE A 95 15.75 13.56 -9.28
C PHE A 95 16.68 13.84 -8.10
N LEU A 96 17.00 12.83 -7.28
CA LEU A 96 17.98 12.97 -6.19
C LEU A 96 19.36 13.35 -6.72
N LYS A 97 19.85 12.66 -7.75
CA LYS A 97 21.14 12.93 -8.38
C LYS A 97 21.25 14.36 -8.92
N LYS A 98 20.19 14.86 -9.56
CA LYS A 98 20.11 16.27 -10.02
C LYS A 98 20.16 17.29 -8.89
N ASN A 99 19.86 16.88 -7.66
CA ASN A 99 19.98 17.70 -6.46
C ASN A 99 21.24 17.36 -5.63
N ASN A 100 22.24 16.71 -6.25
CA ASN A 100 23.51 16.32 -5.62
C ASN A 100 23.36 15.35 -4.44
N ILE A 101 22.36 14.48 -4.49
CA ILE A 101 22.13 13.41 -3.51
C ILE A 101 22.18 12.08 -4.24
N ASP A 102 23.05 11.18 -3.81
CA ASP A 102 23.12 9.81 -4.34
C ASP A 102 23.12 8.80 -3.19
N TYR A 103 22.54 7.62 -3.40
CA TYR A 103 22.48 6.57 -2.40
C TYR A 103 23.48 5.47 -2.72
N ASN A 104 24.31 5.11 -1.74
CA ASN A 104 25.24 4.00 -1.83
C ASN A 104 24.71 2.82 -1.00
N GLU A 105 24.01 1.92 -1.66
CA GLU A 105 23.40 0.72 -1.07
C GLU A 105 24.40 -0.11 -0.26
N ASN A 106 25.59 -0.38 -0.82
CA ASN A 106 26.60 -1.24 -0.18
C ASN A 106 27.06 -0.73 1.18
N LYS A 107 27.01 0.58 1.38
CA LYS A 107 27.46 1.23 2.61
C LYS A 107 26.31 1.78 3.46
N GLN A 108 25.09 1.76 2.93
CA GLN A 108 23.93 2.47 3.47
C GLN A 108 24.26 3.95 3.76
N THR A 109 25.00 4.60 2.86
CA THR A 109 25.38 6.01 2.98
C THR A 109 24.71 6.85 1.91
N LEU A 110 24.48 8.13 2.21
CA LEU A 110 24.09 9.13 1.22
C LEU A 110 25.31 9.98 0.88
N LEU A 111 25.59 10.14 -0.41
CA LEU A 111 26.57 11.10 -0.91
C LEU A 111 25.86 12.42 -1.18
N ILE A 112 26.16 13.45 -0.41
CA ILE A 112 25.52 14.77 -0.50
C ILE A 112 26.60 15.82 -0.74
N GLU A 113 26.58 16.48 -1.90
CA GLU A 113 27.65 17.43 -2.31
C GLU A 113 29.06 16.84 -2.09
N GLU A 114 29.26 15.61 -2.55
CA GLU A 114 30.53 14.86 -2.42
C GLU A 114 30.91 14.45 -0.98
N LYS A 115 30.07 14.74 0.03
CA LYS A 115 30.26 14.28 1.41
C LYS A 115 29.47 13.01 1.65
N GLU A 116 30.16 11.98 2.10
CA GLU A 116 29.53 10.73 2.52
C GLU A 116 28.92 10.89 3.91
N ILE A 117 27.62 10.65 4.02
CA ILE A 117 26.84 10.74 5.24
C ILE A 117 26.36 9.34 5.63
N ASP A 118 26.65 8.94 6.86
CA ASP A 118 26.15 7.70 7.45
C ASP A 118 24.73 7.92 7.99
N ILE A 119 23.74 7.24 7.39
CA ILE A 119 22.34 7.35 7.79
C ILE A 119 22.05 6.64 9.13
N ASN A 120 23.02 5.93 9.71
CA ASN A 120 22.89 5.32 11.03
C ASN A 120 23.07 6.30 12.20
N GLN A 121 23.41 7.56 11.91
CA GLN A 121 23.47 8.63 12.91
C GLN A 121 22.08 8.97 13.46
N GLU A 122 22.01 9.43 14.71
CA GLU A 122 20.76 9.66 15.44
C GLU A 122 19.80 10.64 14.72
N ASP A 123 20.35 11.69 14.12
CA ASP A 123 19.56 12.71 13.39
C ASP A 123 18.92 12.17 12.09
N TRP A 124 19.33 11.00 11.61
CA TRP A 124 18.89 10.39 10.35
C TRP A 124 17.87 9.26 10.54
N ASN A 125 17.36 9.08 11.76
CA ASN A 125 16.48 7.96 12.12
C ASN A 125 15.26 7.80 11.19
N ASN A 126 14.58 8.87 10.79
CA ASN A 126 13.43 8.75 9.88
C ASN A 126 13.85 8.29 8.47
N VAL A 127 14.92 8.85 7.92
CA VAL A 127 15.47 8.49 6.60
C VAL A 127 15.91 7.01 6.63
N LYS A 128 16.63 6.62 7.68
CA LYS A 128 17.01 5.22 7.90
C LYS A 128 15.77 4.34 8.01
N GLN A 129 14.77 4.72 8.81
CA GLN A 129 13.54 3.95 8.93
C GLN A 129 12.85 3.74 7.59
N ARG A 130 12.82 4.74 6.71
CA ARG A 130 12.24 4.56 5.38
C ARG A 130 13.02 3.61 4.48
N ILE A 131 14.34 3.70 4.52
CA ILE A 131 15.19 2.85 3.68
C ILE A 131 15.22 1.41 4.22
N THR A 132 15.28 1.24 5.56
CA THR A 132 15.62 -0.03 6.20
C THR A 132 14.52 -0.66 7.04
N PHE A 133 13.33 -0.06 7.14
CA PHE A 133 12.22 -0.62 7.93
C PHE A 133 10.86 -0.46 7.23
N ASP A 134 10.64 0.64 6.50
CA ASP A 134 9.44 0.93 5.69
C ASP A 134 9.48 0.15 4.35
N PHE A 135 9.61 -1.16 4.45
CA PHE A 135 9.75 -2.07 3.31
C PHE A 135 8.43 -2.58 2.75
N ASN A 136 7.31 -2.07 3.26
CA ASN A 136 5.98 -2.52 2.86
C ASN A 136 5.40 -1.46 1.94
N ILE A 137 5.24 -1.83 0.66
CA ILE A 137 4.30 -1.10 -0.20
C ILE A 137 2.94 -1.21 0.51
N ASN A 138 2.33 -0.07 0.78
CA ASN A 138 1.02 -0.01 1.42
C ASN A 138 0.00 0.57 0.44
N GLY A 139 -1.27 0.44 0.77
CA GLY A 139 -2.36 0.99 -0.01
C GLY A 139 -3.66 0.90 0.75
N PHE A 140 -4.78 0.98 0.05
CA PHE A 140 -6.12 1.00 0.64
C PHE A 140 -6.98 -0.08 0.01
N TYR A 141 -7.82 -0.76 0.79
CA TYR A 141 -8.78 -1.73 0.22
C TYR A 141 -9.83 -1.07 -0.67
N PHE A 142 -10.11 0.21 -0.43
CA PHE A 142 -11.05 1.01 -1.18
C PHE A 142 -10.63 2.48 -1.18
N ILE A 143 -11.20 3.20 -2.14
CA ILE A 143 -11.07 4.64 -2.26
C ILE A 143 -12.39 5.29 -1.83
N ASP A 144 -12.31 6.30 -0.96
CA ASP A 144 -13.41 7.22 -0.68
C ASP A 144 -13.26 8.49 -1.53
N ASP A 145 -14.28 8.78 -2.34
CA ASP A 145 -14.38 9.99 -3.18
C ASP A 145 -14.30 11.30 -2.38
N SER A 146 -14.47 11.25 -1.05
CA SER A 146 -14.34 12.43 -0.18
C SER A 146 -12.91 12.95 -0.01
N ASN A 147 -11.91 12.35 -0.68
CA ASN A 147 -10.49 12.73 -0.65
C ASN A 147 -9.84 12.68 0.75
N LYS A 148 -10.50 12.07 1.74
CA LYS A 148 -9.98 11.99 3.11
C LYS A 148 -8.80 11.03 3.25
N ASN A 149 -8.68 10.05 2.35
CA ASN A 149 -7.76 8.93 2.53
C ASN A 149 -6.33 9.23 2.06
N TYR A 150 -6.08 10.37 1.40
CA TYR A 150 -4.87 10.56 0.59
C TYR A 150 -3.76 11.39 1.21
N SER A 151 -3.95 11.88 2.45
CA SER A 151 -2.99 12.67 3.23
C SER A 151 -2.10 13.58 2.36
N SER A 152 -0.77 13.59 2.56
CA SER A 152 0.20 14.23 1.66
C SER A 152 0.85 13.25 0.67
N VAL A 153 0.48 11.96 0.72
CA VAL A 153 1.11 10.91 -0.12
C VAL A 153 0.79 11.10 -1.61
N ASN A 154 -0.33 11.76 -1.93
CA ASN A 154 -0.67 12.14 -3.30
C ASN A 154 0.12 13.34 -3.84
N LYS A 155 1.03 13.94 -3.07
CA LYS A 155 1.82 15.11 -3.50
C LYS A 155 3.30 14.78 -3.67
N ARG A 156 3.82 14.00 -2.72
CA ARG A 156 5.24 13.65 -2.68
C ARG A 156 5.47 12.36 -1.87
N PRO A 157 6.52 11.61 -2.21
CA PRO A 157 7.05 10.57 -1.36
C PRO A 157 7.50 11.16 -0.02
N GLU A 158 7.09 10.54 1.09
CA GLU A 158 7.44 11.01 2.43
C GLU A 158 8.96 11.01 2.67
N PHE A 159 9.71 10.18 1.93
CA PHE A 159 11.18 10.20 1.94
C PHE A 159 11.79 11.57 1.66
N PHE A 160 11.21 12.35 0.73
CA PHE A 160 11.72 13.70 0.46
C PHE A 160 11.44 14.67 1.61
N PHE A 161 10.33 14.49 2.33
CA PHE A 161 10.03 15.29 3.50
C PHE A 161 11.03 15.02 4.64
N ASP A 162 11.37 13.75 4.88
CA ASP A 162 12.38 13.41 5.89
C ASP A 162 13.78 13.89 5.50
N LEU A 163 14.15 13.79 4.21
CA LEU A 163 15.40 14.36 3.72
C LEU A 163 15.44 15.88 3.88
N ASP A 164 14.37 16.60 3.53
CA ASP A 164 14.32 18.05 3.74
C ASP A 164 14.42 18.40 5.22
N THR A 165 13.79 17.62 6.10
CA THR A 165 13.83 17.85 7.54
C THR A 165 15.26 17.73 8.08
N VAL A 166 15.95 16.62 7.81
CA VAL A 166 17.32 16.41 8.32
C VAL A 166 18.35 17.34 7.64
N LEU A 167 18.06 17.80 6.42
CA LEU A 167 18.90 18.74 5.67
C LEU A 167 18.47 20.21 5.88
N ASN A 168 17.64 20.51 6.88
CA ASN A 168 17.17 21.84 7.23
C ASN A 168 16.58 22.64 6.03
N GLY A 169 15.85 21.96 5.15
CA GLY A 169 15.21 22.54 3.98
C GLY A 169 16.17 23.05 2.90
N LYS A 170 17.47 22.73 2.98
CA LYS A 170 18.48 23.25 2.03
C LYS A 170 18.11 22.96 0.56
N TYR A 171 17.55 21.78 0.29
CA TYR A 171 17.27 21.32 -1.07
C TYR A 171 15.82 21.52 -1.49
N ASN A 172 14.88 21.63 -0.56
CA ASN A 172 13.44 21.75 -0.81
C ASN A 172 12.94 20.68 -1.80
N LEU A 173 13.36 19.42 -1.59
CA LEU A 173 13.06 18.28 -2.44
C LEU A 173 11.55 18.05 -2.56
N SER A 174 10.84 18.14 -1.44
CA SER A 174 9.39 18.01 -1.31
C SER A 174 8.64 18.93 -2.26
N ASP A 175 8.91 20.23 -2.16
CA ASP A 175 8.26 21.27 -2.98
C ASP A 175 8.66 21.17 -4.45
N LYS A 176 9.92 20.83 -4.74
CA LYS A 176 10.40 20.63 -6.11
C LYS A 176 9.72 19.43 -6.75
N TRP A 177 9.58 18.33 -6.02
CA TRP A 177 8.90 17.14 -6.52
C TRP A 177 7.43 17.42 -6.77
N GLU A 178 6.71 17.99 -5.81
CA GLU A 178 5.28 18.32 -5.91
C GLU A 178 4.97 19.23 -7.12
N LYS A 179 5.89 20.12 -7.51
CA LYS A 179 5.73 20.99 -8.70
C LYS A 179 5.96 20.27 -10.04
N LEU A 180 6.69 19.17 -10.03
CA LEU A 180 7.09 18.44 -11.24
C LEU A 180 6.30 17.15 -11.43
N SER A 181 5.81 16.58 -10.33
CA SER A 181 5.20 15.26 -10.32
C SER A 181 3.75 15.31 -10.76
N LYS A 182 3.31 14.16 -11.26
CA LYS A 182 1.92 13.80 -11.43
C LYS A 182 1.60 12.64 -10.51
N SER A 183 0.37 12.61 -10.03
CA SER A 183 -0.11 11.65 -9.06
C SER A 183 -0.92 10.59 -9.79
N TYR A 184 -0.75 9.34 -9.38
CA TYR A 184 -1.40 8.20 -10.01
C TYR A 184 -2.06 7.35 -8.96
N LEU A 185 -3.32 6.98 -9.22
CA LEU A 185 -4.03 5.95 -8.48
C LEU A 185 -3.90 4.63 -9.25
N LEU A 186 -3.39 3.61 -8.57
CA LEU A 186 -3.11 2.29 -9.13
C LEU A 186 -4.10 1.30 -8.53
N GLU A 187 -4.71 0.48 -9.38
CA GLU A 187 -5.41 -0.73 -8.95
C GLU A 187 -4.44 -1.91 -9.05
N ILE A 188 -4.21 -2.58 -7.93
CA ILE A 188 -3.22 -3.65 -7.81
C ILE A 188 -3.91 -4.93 -7.36
N GLU A 189 -3.53 -6.05 -7.97
CA GLU A 189 -3.88 -7.38 -7.48
C GLU A 189 -2.62 -8.20 -7.22
N ILE A 190 -2.50 -8.71 -5.99
CA ILE A 190 -1.42 -9.60 -5.57
C ILE A 190 -1.97 -10.93 -5.07
N SER A 191 -1.10 -11.93 -4.97
CA SER A 191 -1.42 -13.16 -4.25
C SER A 191 -1.73 -12.85 -2.78
N TRP A 192 -2.71 -13.53 -2.19
CA TRP A 192 -2.96 -13.49 -0.75
C TRP A 192 -1.70 -13.79 0.06
N LYS A 193 -0.83 -14.67 -0.46
CA LYS A 193 0.42 -15.03 0.20
C LYS A 193 1.41 -13.88 0.30
N ASP A 194 1.21 -12.82 -0.46
CA ASP A 194 2.05 -11.62 -0.49
C ASP A 194 1.44 -10.47 0.31
N TRP A 195 0.31 -10.70 0.99
CA TRP A 195 -0.39 -9.72 1.80
C TRP A 195 -0.13 -9.89 3.31
N GLY A 196 -0.14 -8.76 4.02
CA GLY A 196 -0.11 -8.63 5.47
C GLY A 196 1.26 -8.20 6.05
N PRO A 197 1.27 -7.54 7.22
CA PRO A 197 2.49 -6.98 7.81
C PRO A 197 3.47 -8.02 8.38
N ASN A 198 3.05 -9.24 8.76
CA ASN A 198 3.85 -10.49 8.98
C ASN A 198 2.98 -11.66 9.54
N GLU A 199 3.45 -12.92 9.38
CA GLU A 199 2.87 -14.26 9.71
C GLU A 199 1.37 -14.58 9.37
N VAL A 200 1.19 -15.68 8.64
CA VAL A 200 0.03 -16.07 7.81
C VAL A 200 -1.29 -16.35 8.56
N ILE A 201 -1.26 -16.51 9.88
CA ILE A 201 -2.41 -16.99 10.66
C ILE A 201 -3.25 -15.84 11.23
N GLU A 202 -2.62 -14.73 11.66
CA GLU A 202 -3.37 -13.56 12.17
C GLU A 202 -4.11 -12.83 11.03
N ASN A 203 -3.54 -12.90 9.82
CA ASN A 203 -4.02 -12.26 8.61
C ASN A 203 -5.45 -12.69 8.20
N PHE A 204 -5.85 -13.95 8.35
CA PHE A 204 -7.15 -14.39 7.80
C PHE A 204 -8.36 -13.85 8.56
N ASN A 205 -8.33 -13.90 9.90
CA ASN A 205 -9.44 -13.42 10.71
C ASN A 205 -9.60 -11.90 10.56
N GLU A 206 -8.49 -11.16 10.58
CA GLU A 206 -8.48 -9.71 10.35
C GLU A 206 -9.08 -9.37 8.98
N MET A 207 -8.67 -10.07 7.92
CA MET A 207 -9.24 -9.84 6.59
C MET A 207 -10.74 -10.14 6.54
N LEU A 208 -11.19 -11.19 7.23
CA LEU A 208 -12.59 -11.54 7.28
C LEU A 208 -13.41 -10.48 8.03
N GLU A 209 -12.89 -9.94 9.14
CA GLU A 209 -13.50 -8.82 9.86
C GLU A 209 -13.65 -7.58 8.98
N ILE A 210 -12.57 -7.19 8.27
CA ILE A 210 -12.60 -6.06 7.32
C ILE A 210 -13.62 -6.30 6.21
N LEU A 211 -13.66 -7.52 5.65
CA LEU A 211 -14.60 -7.89 4.59
C LEU A 211 -16.06 -7.82 5.06
N VAL A 212 -16.36 -8.32 6.25
CA VAL A 212 -17.73 -8.30 6.79
C VAL A 212 -18.16 -6.88 7.14
N ALA A 213 -17.31 -6.10 7.81
CA ALA A 213 -17.58 -4.69 8.10
C ALA A 213 -17.84 -3.90 6.82
N ARG A 214 -17.01 -4.09 5.79
CA ARG A 214 -17.19 -3.44 4.49
C ARG A 214 -18.48 -3.88 3.79
N ALA A 215 -18.80 -5.17 3.79
CA ALA A 215 -20.05 -5.69 3.23
C ALA A 215 -21.28 -5.09 3.94
N LYS A 216 -21.19 -4.83 5.24
CA LYS A 216 -22.25 -4.16 6.02
C LYS A 216 -22.35 -2.65 5.77
N SER A 217 -21.35 -2.04 5.12
CA SER A 217 -21.17 -0.58 5.08
C SER A 217 -20.93 0.04 6.47
N ALA A 218 -20.37 -0.73 7.41
CA ALA A 218 -19.97 -0.24 8.72
C ALA A 218 -18.57 0.41 8.65
N SER A 219 -18.27 1.30 9.59
CA SER A 219 -16.90 1.78 9.76
C SER A 219 -16.06 0.65 10.34
N CYS A 220 -15.04 0.21 9.61
CA CYS A 220 -14.06 -0.70 10.17
C CYS A 220 -13.25 0.09 11.21
N GLY A 221 -13.32 -0.26 12.50
CA GLY A 221 -12.33 0.22 13.48
C GLY A 221 -10.91 -0.30 13.21
N VAL A 222 -10.76 -1.15 12.19
CA VAL A 222 -9.54 -1.80 11.72
C VAL A 222 -8.94 -0.97 10.57
N ASN A 223 -7.61 -0.86 10.53
CA ASN A 223 -6.88 -0.09 9.51
C ASN A 223 -7.38 -0.41 8.09
N GLU A 224 -7.89 0.59 7.38
CA GLU A 224 -8.29 0.49 5.95
C GLU A 224 -7.09 0.29 5.00
N VAL A 225 -5.90 0.13 5.59
CA VAL A 225 -4.62 0.05 4.91
C VAL A 225 -4.32 -1.41 4.58
N CYS A 226 -4.10 -1.67 3.29
CA CYS A 226 -3.56 -2.92 2.80
C CYS A 226 -2.03 -2.85 2.86
N TYR A 227 -1.39 -3.81 3.52
CA TYR A 227 0.06 -3.94 3.54
C TYR A 227 0.51 -5.09 2.65
N VAL A 228 1.48 -4.82 1.79
CA VAL A 228 2.22 -5.83 1.04
C VAL A 228 3.34 -6.35 1.93
N LYS A 229 3.63 -7.66 1.86
CA LYS A 229 4.70 -8.27 2.64
C LYS A 229 6.04 -7.59 2.39
N ARG A 230 6.86 -7.57 3.44
CA ARG A 230 8.22 -7.04 3.40
C ARG A 230 9.02 -7.62 2.23
N ASN A 231 9.70 -6.74 1.49
CA ASN A 231 10.55 -7.06 0.34
C ASN A 231 9.80 -7.60 -0.89
N LYS A 232 8.47 -7.56 -0.92
CA LYS A 232 7.70 -7.87 -2.13
C LYS A 232 7.49 -6.58 -2.92
N ASN A 233 8.07 -6.55 -4.12
CA ASN A 233 7.72 -5.56 -5.13
C ASN A 233 6.39 -5.90 -5.80
N ILE A 234 5.71 -4.87 -6.32
CA ILE A 234 4.57 -5.03 -7.21
C ILE A 234 5.09 -5.06 -8.63
N LEU A 235 4.91 -6.19 -9.32
CA LEU A 235 5.34 -6.36 -10.69
C LEU A 235 4.40 -5.59 -11.65
N PRO A 236 4.86 -5.18 -12.85
CA PRO A 236 4.02 -4.47 -13.81
C PRO A 236 2.68 -5.16 -14.11
N GLN A 237 2.65 -6.49 -14.18
CA GLN A 237 1.42 -7.27 -14.43
C GLN A 237 0.48 -7.38 -13.22
N GLU A 238 0.95 -7.05 -12.02
CA GLU A 238 0.13 -6.97 -10.80
C GLU A 238 -0.62 -5.63 -10.74
N ILE A 239 -0.15 -4.60 -11.46
CA ILE A 239 -0.87 -3.33 -11.67
C ILE A 239 -1.89 -3.53 -12.80
N LYS A 240 -3.18 -3.54 -12.46
CA LYS A 240 -4.28 -3.83 -13.41
C LYS A 240 -4.71 -2.60 -14.18
N THR A 241 -4.84 -1.49 -13.47
CA THR A 241 -5.17 -0.20 -14.07
C THR A 241 -4.44 0.91 -13.33
N TYR A 242 -4.27 2.05 -13.98
CA TYR A 242 -3.82 3.27 -13.34
C TYR A 242 -4.50 4.47 -13.99
N ILE A 243 -4.76 5.50 -13.21
CA ILE A 243 -5.27 6.79 -13.68
C ILE A 243 -4.44 7.92 -13.08
N GLU A 244 -4.22 8.99 -13.84
CA GLU A 244 -3.69 10.24 -13.30
C GLU A 244 -4.79 10.90 -12.45
N ILE A 245 -4.42 11.41 -11.28
CA ILE A 245 -5.31 12.10 -10.33
C ILE A 245 -4.78 13.52 -10.06
N GLU A 246 -5.68 14.45 -9.76
CA GLU A 246 -5.37 15.86 -9.46
C GLU A 246 -4.96 16.09 -7.99
#